data_AF-A0A453HFN8-F1
#
_entry.id   AF-A0A453HFN8-F1
#
_cell.length_a   1.000
_cell.length_b   1.000
_cell.length_c   1.000
_cell.angle_alpha   90.00
_cell.angle_beta   90.00
_cell.angle_gamma   90.00
#
_symmetry.space_group_name_H-M   'P 1'
#
loop_
_entity.id
_entity.type
_entity.pdbx_description
1 polymer ?
#
loop_
_entity_poly.entity_id
_entity_poly.type
_entity_poly.pdbx_seq_one_letter_code
_entity_poly.pdbx_strand_id
1 'polypeptide(L)'
;MTMYNYLAGSTESNFGSRLDGINVILGRQGESCSSACRAKGQSCVPSRLAELNKCQILQKYMRCKNGCFPSLGPDQPAEVVDEAPKNLNPGACLYMQMDDRLTCDGSHRHTRRLCPCA
;
A
#
# COMPACT_ATOMS: atom_id res chain seq x y z
N MET A 1 9.77 -42.52 -14.23
CA MET A 1 9.81 -41.81 -12.92
C MET A 1 10.14 -40.35 -13.18
N THR A 2 9.11 -39.55 -13.48
CA THR A 2 8.48 -38.49 -12.65
C THR A 2 8.84 -37.09 -13.16
N MET A 3 7.96 -36.58 -14.03
CA MET A 3 7.77 -35.16 -14.34
C MET A 3 7.40 -34.39 -13.07
N TYR A 4 8.08 -33.30 -12.78
CA TYR A 4 7.54 -32.26 -11.90
C TYR A 4 6.78 -31.24 -12.76
N ASN A 5 5.45 -31.38 -12.77
CA ASN A 5 4.53 -30.35 -13.20
C ASN A 5 4.58 -29.19 -12.19
N TYR A 6 5.16 -28.06 -12.58
CA TYR A 6 4.96 -26.80 -11.86
C TYR A 6 3.76 -26.08 -12.47
N LEU A 7 2.62 -26.17 -11.78
CA LEU A 7 1.43 -25.36 -12.03
C LEU A 7 1.72 -23.91 -11.64
N ALA A 8 2.20 -23.09 -12.58
CA ALA A 8 2.21 -21.64 -12.45
C ALA A 8 0.88 -21.10 -12.99
N GLY A 9 -0.18 -21.16 -12.18
CA GLY A 9 -1.49 -20.66 -12.54
C GLY A 9 -2.18 -19.92 -11.39
N SER A 10 -2.60 -18.67 -11.67
CA SER A 10 -3.77 -17.97 -11.10
C SER A 10 -3.65 -16.96 -9.95
N THR A 11 -2.45 -16.54 -9.51
CA THR A 11 -2.39 -15.43 -8.53
C THR A 11 -2.51 -14.05 -9.18
N GLU A 12 -1.81 -13.76 -10.29
CA GLU A 12 -1.83 -12.41 -10.87
C GLU A 12 -3.18 -12.00 -11.48
N SER A 13 -3.93 -12.94 -12.07
CA SER A 13 -5.21 -12.66 -12.73
C SER A 13 -6.33 -12.26 -11.77
N ASN A 14 -6.25 -12.68 -10.50
CA ASN A 14 -7.26 -12.38 -9.49
C ASN A 14 -7.02 -11.03 -8.78
N PHE A 15 -5.80 -10.48 -8.85
CA PHE A 15 -5.48 -9.18 -8.27
C PHE A 15 -5.88 -8.03 -9.18
N GLY A 16 -5.67 -8.18 -10.49
CA GLY A 16 -6.11 -7.19 -11.49
C GLY A 16 -7.59 -6.88 -11.33
N SER A 17 -8.42 -7.92 -11.29
CA SER A 17 -9.88 -7.79 -11.19
C SER A 17 -10.37 -7.09 -9.91
N ARG A 18 -9.61 -7.14 -8.81
CA ARG A 18 -9.99 -6.51 -7.54
C ARG A 18 -9.68 -5.02 -7.49
N LEU A 19 -8.80 -4.55 -8.37
CA LEU A 19 -8.43 -3.15 -8.54
C LEU A 19 -9.01 -2.55 -9.84
N ASP A 20 -9.91 -3.26 -10.52
CA ASP A 20 -10.60 -2.74 -11.69
C ASP A 20 -11.31 -1.42 -11.37
N GLY A 21 -11.07 -0.39 -12.18
CA GLY A 21 -11.60 0.95 -11.98
C GLY A 21 -10.95 1.75 -10.84
N ILE A 22 -9.91 1.23 -10.19
CA ILE A 22 -9.18 1.92 -9.12
C ILE A 22 -7.90 2.55 -9.67
N ASN A 23 -7.79 3.87 -9.53
CA ASN A 23 -6.56 4.61 -9.74
C ASN A 23 -5.69 4.52 -8.48
N VAL A 24 -4.64 3.70 -8.54
CA VAL A 24 -3.67 3.57 -7.44
C VAL A 24 -2.62 4.67 -7.54
N ILE A 25 -2.57 5.55 -6.54
CA ILE A 25 -1.62 6.69 -6.51
C ILE A 25 -0.74 6.67 -5.27
N LEU A 26 0.41 7.32 -5.38
CA LEU A 26 1.26 7.65 -4.23
C LEU A 26 0.88 9.04 -3.71
N GLY A 27 0.47 9.11 -2.43
CA GLY A 27 0.25 10.37 -1.73
C GLY A 27 1.56 11.10 -1.43
N ARG A 28 1.48 12.40 -1.17
CA ARG A 28 2.64 13.18 -0.70
C ARG A 28 3.02 12.74 0.73
N GLN A 29 4.23 13.11 1.15
CA GLN A 29 4.67 12.89 2.52
C GLN A 29 3.71 13.58 3.49
N GLY A 30 3.25 12.85 4.51
CA GLY A 30 2.33 13.38 5.51
C GLY A 30 0.89 13.55 5.03
N GLU A 31 0.55 13.11 3.83
CA GLU A 31 -0.79 13.25 3.26
C GLU A 31 -1.66 12.01 3.54
N SER A 32 -2.96 12.24 3.79
CA SER A 32 -3.95 11.17 3.85
C SER A 32 -4.42 10.76 2.45
N CYS A 33 -4.96 9.55 2.31
CA CYS A 33 -5.51 9.14 1.01
C CYS A 33 -6.75 9.95 0.61
N SER A 34 -7.55 10.40 1.58
CA SER A 34 -8.67 11.31 1.32
C SER A 34 -8.23 12.61 0.66
N SER A 35 -7.10 13.20 1.09
CA SER A 35 -6.54 14.40 0.46
C SER A 35 -5.91 14.08 -0.90
N ALA A 36 -5.10 13.02 -0.97
CA ALA A 36 -4.37 12.65 -2.18
C ALA A 36 -5.33 12.35 -3.34
N CYS A 37 -6.41 11.60 -3.10
CA CYS A 37 -7.43 11.32 -4.13
C CYS A 37 -8.18 12.59 -4.53
N ARG A 38 -8.53 13.45 -3.58
CA ARG A 38 -9.24 14.71 -3.86
C ARG A 38 -8.41 15.64 -4.75
N ALA A 39 -7.09 15.68 -4.57
CA ALA A 39 -6.17 16.42 -5.44
C ALA A 39 -6.15 15.89 -6.89
N LYS A 40 -6.68 14.69 -7.13
CA LYS A 40 -6.88 14.09 -8.46
C LYS A 40 -8.33 14.21 -8.96
N GLY A 41 -9.21 14.90 -8.24
CA GLY A 41 -10.64 14.97 -8.55
C GLY A 41 -11.39 13.67 -8.27
N GLN A 42 -10.85 12.81 -7.41
CA GLN A 42 -11.38 11.48 -7.08
C GLN A 42 -11.65 11.35 -5.58
N SER A 43 -12.32 10.27 -5.18
CA SER A 43 -12.50 9.89 -3.78
C SER A 43 -11.65 8.68 -3.42
N CYS A 44 -11.20 8.61 -2.16
CA CYS A 44 -10.58 7.39 -1.66
C CYS A 44 -11.64 6.28 -1.58
N VAL A 45 -11.25 5.04 -1.89
CA VAL A 45 -12.12 3.86 -1.86
C VAL A 45 -11.71 2.95 -0.69
N PRO A 46 -12.31 3.11 0.52
CA PRO A 46 -11.85 2.41 1.72
C PRO A 46 -11.83 0.89 1.58
N SER A 47 -12.83 0.32 0.90
CA SER A 47 -12.97 -1.12 0.67
C SER A 47 -11.83 -1.74 -0.16
N ARG A 48 -10.98 -0.92 -0.78
CA ARG A 48 -9.83 -1.37 -1.57
C ARG A 48 -8.48 -1.20 -0.87
N LEU A 49 -8.46 -0.62 0.34
CA LEU A 49 -7.22 -0.48 1.11
C LEU A 49 -6.59 -1.85 1.43
N ALA A 50 -7.40 -2.86 1.77
CA ALA A 50 -6.91 -4.21 2.07
C ALA A 50 -6.23 -4.89 0.87
N GLU A 51 -6.62 -4.52 -0.35
CA GLU A 51 -5.95 -5.02 -1.56
C GLU A 51 -4.56 -4.38 -1.74
N LEU A 52 -4.40 -3.12 -1.32
CA LEU A 52 -3.11 -2.43 -1.32
C LEU A 52 -2.22 -2.82 -0.12
N ASN A 53 -2.82 -3.33 0.96
CA ASN A 53 -2.18 -3.66 2.23
C ASN A 53 -1.37 -4.98 2.19
N LYS A 54 -0.66 -5.23 1.09
CA LYS A 54 0.11 -6.45 0.85
C LYS A 54 1.51 -6.07 0.44
N CYS A 55 2.53 -6.68 1.04
CA CYS A 55 3.93 -6.35 0.73
C CYS A 55 4.24 -6.44 -0.78
N GLN A 56 3.73 -7.49 -1.44
CA GLN A 56 3.89 -7.68 -2.90
C GLN A 56 3.30 -6.51 -3.71
N ILE A 57 2.19 -5.93 -3.26
CA ILE A 57 1.58 -4.76 -3.90
C ILE A 57 2.39 -3.51 -3.58
N LEU A 58 2.82 -3.31 -2.33
CA LEU A 58 3.68 -2.18 -1.97
C LEU A 58 4.97 -2.17 -2.79
N GLN A 59 5.64 -3.30 -2.94
CA GLN A 59 6.86 -3.44 -3.75
C GLN A 59 6.64 -3.17 -5.25
N LYS A 60 5.40 -3.27 -5.75
CA LYS A 60 5.06 -2.92 -7.14
C LYS A 60 5.01 -1.41 -7.36
N TYR A 61 4.63 -0.64 -6.34
CA TYR A 61 4.41 0.82 -6.45
C TYR A 61 5.46 1.66 -5.72
N MET A 62 6.19 1.07 -4.77
CA MET A 62 7.14 1.74 -3.88
C MET A 62 8.49 1.02 -3.91
N ARG A 63 9.55 1.67 -3.40
CA ARG A 63 10.89 1.08 -3.44
C ARG A 63 11.06 0.02 -2.36
N CYS A 64 10.50 0.25 -1.17
CA CYS A 64 10.59 -0.67 -0.03
C CYS A 64 12.03 -1.15 0.22
N LYS A 65 13.01 -0.23 0.15
CA LYS A 65 14.46 -0.52 0.22
C LYS A 65 14.84 -1.41 1.40
N ASN A 66 14.17 -1.22 2.53
CA ASN A 66 14.44 -1.95 3.76
C ASN A 66 13.43 -3.07 4.03
N GLY A 67 12.66 -3.50 3.03
CA GLY A 67 11.67 -4.55 3.14
C GLY A 67 10.29 -4.05 3.58
N CYS A 68 9.43 -4.99 3.98
CA CYS A 68 8.08 -4.74 4.45
C CYS A 68 7.92 -5.19 5.91
N PHE A 69 7.31 -4.35 6.74
CA PHE A 69 7.06 -4.68 8.14
C PHE A 69 5.60 -4.44 8.53
N PRO A 70 5.04 -5.28 9.42
CA PRO A 70 3.74 -5.01 10.00
C PRO A 70 3.82 -3.76 10.89
N SER A 71 2.75 -2.96 10.87
CA SER A 71 2.60 -1.75 11.67
C SER A 71 1.15 -1.60 12.11
N LEU A 72 0.93 -0.76 13.12
CA LEU A 72 -0.39 -0.43 13.67
C LEU A 72 -0.79 1.04 13.39
N GLY A 73 0.04 1.78 12.65
CA GLY A 73 -0.18 3.20 12.37
C GLY A 73 -1.37 3.43 11.43
N PRO A 74 -2.20 4.46 11.64
CA PRO A 74 -3.39 4.71 10.81
C PRO A 74 -3.02 5.12 9.36
N ASP A 75 -1.76 5.49 9.12
CA ASP A 75 -1.22 5.87 7.83
C ASP A 75 -0.92 4.67 6.91
N GLN A 76 -1.07 3.44 7.38
CA GLN A 76 -0.79 2.28 6.54
C GLN A 76 -1.87 2.05 5.46
N PRO A 77 -1.51 1.45 4.29
CA PRO A 77 -0.16 1.07 3.89
C PRO A 77 0.67 2.25 3.35
N ALA A 78 1.97 2.28 3.68
CA ALA A 78 2.84 3.40 3.33
C ALA A 78 4.32 3.01 3.20
N GLU A 79 5.12 3.88 2.56
CA GLU A 79 6.58 3.83 2.61
C GLU A 79 7.11 4.93 3.54
N VAL A 80 8.04 4.59 4.42
CA VAL A 80 8.75 5.55 5.26
C VAL A 80 9.74 6.34 4.41
N VAL A 81 9.71 7.67 4.47
CA VAL A 81 10.63 8.52 3.69
C VAL A 81 12.08 8.30 4.10
N ASP A 82 13.01 8.51 3.15
CA ASP A 82 14.44 8.27 3.34
C ASP A 82 15.04 9.16 4.44
N GLU A 83 14.46 10.35 4.68
CA GLU A 83 14.91 11.35 5.67
C GLU A 83 14.33 11.14 7.08
N ALA A 84 13.54 10.09 7.29
CA ALA A 84 12.97 9.81 8.60
C ALA A 84 14.05 9.47 9.65
N PRO A 85 13.78 9.67 10.95
CA PRO A 85 14.65 9.17 12.01
C PRO A 85 14.97 7.67 11.84
N LYS A 86 16.23 7.27 12.09
CA LYS A 86 16.71 5.89 11.87
C LYS A 86 15.85 4.82 12.58
N ASN A 87 15.32 5.15 13.76
CA ASN A 87 14.47 4.25 14.55
C ASN A 87 13.08 4.03 13.95
N LEU A 88 12.70 4.73 12.87
CA LEU A 88 11.46 4.53 12.13
C LEU A 88 11.63 3.68 10.86
N ASN A 89 12.83 3.11 10.63
CA ASN A 89 13.17 2.32 9.44
C ASN A 89 12.94 3.09 8.12
N PRO A 90 13.71 4.17 7.83
CA PRO A 90 13.63 4.91 6.58
C PRO A 90 13.67 4.00 5.35
N GLY A 91 12.84 4.23 4.35
CA GLY A 91 12.77 3.39 3.14
C GLY A 91 12.10 2.02 3.32
N ALA A 92 11.60 1.68 4.52
CA ALA A 92 10.77 0.50 4.70
C ALA A 92 9.34 0.76 4.23
N CYS A 93 8.70 -0.28 3.70
CA CYS A 93 7.26 -0.30 3.49
C CYS A 93 6.58 -0.88 4.73
N LEU A 94 5.42 -0.32 5.07
CA LEU A 94 4.66 -0.67 6.25
C LEU A 94 3.25 -1.05 5.80
N TYR A 95 2.75 -2.16 6.35
CA TYR A 95 1.39 -2.64 6.11
C TYR A 95 0.67 -2.82 7.45
N MET A 96 -0.64 -2.57 7.45
CA MET A 96 -1.49 -2.70 8.62
C MET A 96 -1.64 -4.18 9.00
N GLN A 97 -1.47 -4.52 10.27
CA GLN A 97 -1.69 -5.89 10.74
C GLN A 97 -3.17 -6.24 10.94
N MET A 98 -4.02 -5.23 11.16
CA MET A 98 -5.45 -5.36 11.42
C MET A 98 -6.25 -4.64 10.31
N ASP A 99 -6.69 -5.38 9.28
CA ASP A 99 -7.33 -4.81 8.09
C ASP A 99 -8.59 -3.97 8.41
N ASP A 100 -9.30 -4.30 9.48
CA ASP A 100 -10.48 -3.55 9.98
C ASP A 100 -10.14 -2.13 10.47
N ARG A 101 -8.86 -1.82 10.69
CA ARG A 101 -8.36 -0.49 11.08
C ARG A 101 -7.84 0.35 9.91
N LEU A 102 -7.89 -0.17 8.68
CA LEU A 102 -7.51 0.60 7.50
C LEU A 102 -8.45 1.79 7.31
N THR A 103 -7.87 2.97 7.07
CA THR A 103 -8.64 4.22 6.89
C THR A 103 -8.04 5.12 5.83
N CYS A 104 -8.89 5.83 5.09
CA CYS A 104 -8.45 6.85 4.13
C CYS A 104 -7.90 8.12 4.79
N ASP A 105 -8.28 8.40 6.03
CA ASP A 105 -7.99 9.68 6.71
C ASP A 105 -6.69 9.67 7.51
N GLY A 106 -6.13 8.49 7.78
CA GLY A 106 -4.85 8.38 8.46
C GLY A 106 -3.71 9.02 7.67
N SER A 107 -2.77 9.61 8.40
CA SER A 107 -1.57 10.27 7.85
C SER A 107 -0.44 10.22 8.87
N HIS A 108 0.80 10.21 8.39
CA HIS A 108 1.96 10.33 9.27
C HIS A 108 3.07 11.14 8.59
N ARG A 109 3.66 12.08 9.32
CA ARG A 109 4.63 13.06 8.78
C ARG A 109 5.87 12.46 8.12
N HIS A 110 6.18 11.19 8.39
CA HIS A 110 7.34 10.48 7.85
C HIS A 110 6.99 9.38 6.84
N THR A 111 5.75 9.32 6.36
CA THR A 111 5.35 8.29 5.40
C THR A 111 4.65 8.88 4.19
N ARG A 112 4.68 8.13 3.09
CA ARG A 112 3.91 8.36 1.86
C ARG A 112 2.97 7.19 1.65
N ARG A 113 1.67 7.46 1.58
CA ARG A 113 0.64 6.41 1.51
C ARG A 113 0.43 5.90 0.09
N LEU A 114 0.12 4.61 -0.05
CA LEU A 114 -0.43 4.05 -1.29
C LEU A 114 -1.96 4.13 -1.22
N CYS A 115 -2.58 4.82 -2.17
CA CYS A 115 -3.99 5.20 -2.07
C CYS A 115 -4.83 4.65 -3.23
N PRO A 116 -5.99 4.02 -2.94
CA PRO A 116 -6.95 3.60 -3.94
C PRO A 116 -7.96 4.72 -4.20
N CYS A 117 -7.90 5.33 -5.38
CA CYS A 117 -8.80 6.43 -5.77
C CYS A 117 -9.76 6.00 -6.88
N ALA A 118 -10.99 6.51 -6.87
CA ALA A 118 -11.95 6.40 -7.96
C ALA A 118 -12.71 7.71 -8.13
#